data_AF-A0A8D8ZD74-F1
#
_entry.id   AF-A0A8D8ZD74-F1
#
_cell.length_a   1.000
_cell.length_b   1.000
_cell.length_c   1.000
_cell.angle_alpha   90.00
_cell.angle_beta   90.00
_cell.angle_gamma   90.00
#
_symmetry.space_group_name_H-M   'P 1'
#
loop_
_entity.id
_entity.type
_entity.pdbx_description
1 polymer ?
#
loop_
_entity_poly.entity_id
_entity_poly.type
_entity_poly.pdbx_seq_one_letter_code
_entity_poly.pdbx_strand_id
1 'polypeptide(L)'
;PVKYVQPAKPKSYKPRQVYVPPTERFPSETVHNTSYQPIDAETRRNCRPIGGPPKDNLTMCGPFDHNTTHRMSYEPLPCVEPAQRYYPREHDLKGRGPMQDMTTYRHDFTPKPIQPVQPYKYVDTIGLPDKCHPMSGDTTYRLSFTPIDYSCIDKPHSYRPSQQWVPPSQPFPRETTYNTSYMPVEPLTKPIPKCKPCWVRPSVPMETRTTYTE
;
A
#
# COMPACT_ATOMS: atom_id res chain seq x y z
N PRO A 1 6.73 -130.32 -82.42
CA PRO A 1 7.00 -129.30 -81.38
C PRO A 1 6.04 -128.10 -81.49
N VAL A 2 5.05 -128.04 -80.59
CA VAL A 2 4.03 -126.98 -80.56
C VAL A 2 4.61 -125.75 -79.87
N LYS A 3 4.73 -124.62 -80.58
CA LYS A 3 5.21 -123.34 -80.03
C LYS A 3 4.11 -122.72 -79.16
N TYR A 4 4.46 -122.39 -77.93
CA TYR A 4 3.60 -121.65 -77.01
C TYR A 4 3.26 -120.27 -77.59
N VAL A 5 1.97 -119.91 -77.58
CA VAL A 5 1.48 -118.57 -77.93
C VAL A 5 0.88 -117.96 -76.66
N GLN A 6 1.52 -116.90 -76.17
CA GLN A 6 1.08 -116.23 -74.94
C GLN A 6 -0.23 -115.47 -75.17
N PRO A 7 -1.27 -115.64 -74.34
CA PRO A 7 -2.50 -114.87 -74.46
C PRO A 7 -2.28 -113.40 -74.12
N ALA A 8 -3.11 -112.53 -74.69
CA ALA A 8 -3.04 -111.09 -74.46
C ALA A 8 -3.24 -110.74 -72.97
N LYS A 9 -2.39 -109.87 -72.44
CA LYS A 9 -2.46 -109.45 -71.03
C LYS A 9 -3.80 -108.73 -70.75
N PRO A 10 -4.52 -109.07 -69.67
CA PRO A 10 -5.76 -108.39 -69.31
C PRO A 10 -5.50 -106.93 -68.92
N LYS A 11 -6.40 -106.03 -69.32
CA LYS A 11 -6.32 -104.60 -68.99
C LYS A 11 -6.58 -104.39 -67.49
N SER A 12 -5.79 -103.53 -66.85
CA SER A 12 -5.93 -103.27 -65.42
C SER A 12 -7.23 -102.53 -65.10
N TYR A 13 -8.00 -103.02 -64.13
CA TYR A 13 -9.21 -102.37 -63.60
C TYR A 13 -8.93 -101.23 -62.61
N LYS A 14 -7.68 -100.74 -62.54
CA LYS A 14 -7.34 -99.63 -61.65
C LYS A 14 -8.01 -98.35 -62.15
N PRO A 15 -8.70 -97.58 -61.29
CA PRO A 15 -9.33 -96.33 -61.69
C PRO A 15 -8.27 -95.35 -62.19
N ARG A 16 -8.60 -94.64 -63.28
CA ARG A 16 -7.71 -93.65 -63.88
C ARG A 16 -7.75 -92.39 -63.02
N GLN A 17 -6.67 -92.13 -62.28
CA GLN A 17 -6.52 -90.88 -61.54
C GLN A 17 -6.19 -89.75 -62.53
N VAL A 18 -7.18 -88.90 -62.82
CA VAL A 18 -6.98 -87.67 -63.59
C VAL A 18 -7.18 -86.50 -62.62
N TYR A 19 -6.18 -85.63 -62.52
CA TYR A 19 -6.26 -84.43 -61.69
C TYR A 19 -7.26 -83.43 -62.28
N VAL A 20 -8.13 -82.88 -61.43
CA VAL A 20 -9.06 -81.80 -61.78
C VAL A 20 -8.65 -80.57 -60.97
N PRO A 21 -8.21 -79.47 -61.61
CA PRO A 21 -7.83 -78.26 -60.88
C PRO A 21 -9.05 -77.62 -60.21
N PRO A 22 -8.90 -77.07 -58.98
CA PRO A 22 -9.96 -76.33 -58.30
C PRO A 22 -10.40 -75.08 -59.09
N THR A 23 -11.70 -74.81 -59.09
CA THR A 23 -12.29 -73.64 -59.78
C THR A 23 -11.96 -72.31 -59.08
N GLU A 24 -11.73 -72.36 -57.76
CA GLU A 24 -11.47 -71.18 -56.94
C GLU A 24 -9.97 -71.04 -56.63
N ARG A 25 -9.50 -69.79 -56.53
CA ARG A 25 -8.13 -69.50 -56.14
C ARG A 25 -7.97 -69.66 -54.63
N PHE A 26 -6.80 -70.14 -54.22
CA PHE A 26 -6.43 -70.23 -52.82
C PHE A 26 -6.40 -68.81 -52.19
N PRO A 27 -7.02 -68.59 -51.02
CA PRO A 27 -7.01 -67.29 -50.37
C PRO A 27 -5.58 -66.92 -49.93
N SER A 28 -5.04 -65.85 -50.50
CA SER A 28 -3.70 -65.34 -50.19
C SER A 28 -3.66 -64.40 -48.98
N GLU A 29 -4.83 -64.11 -48.39
CA GLU A 29 -4.96 -63.25 -47.22
C GLU A 29 -4.66 -64.06 -45.96
N THR A 30 -3.43 -63.94 -45.47
CA THR A 30 -3.08 -64.43 -44.14
C THR A 30 -3.56 -63.42 -43.10
N VAL A 31 -3.87 -63.90 -41.88
CA VAL A 31 -4.17 -63.04 -40.72
C VAL A 31 -3.06 -62.01 -40.51
N HIS A 32 -1.82 -62.37 -40.82
CA HIS A 32 -0.69 -61.46 -40.75
C HIS A 32 -0.81 -60.29 -41.74
N ASN A 33 -1.10 -60.56 -43.01
CA ASN A 33 -1.22 -59.52 -44.04
C ASN A 33 -2.41 -58.59 -43.81
N THR A 34 -3.50 -59.07 -43.20
CA THR A 34 -4.67 -58.25 -42.88
C THR A 34 -4.51 -57.46 -41.58
N SER A 35 -3.78 -58.00 -40.60
CA SER A 35 -3.61 -57.37 -39.28
C SER A 35 -2.47 -56.34 -39.23
N TYR A 36 -1.47 -56.47 -40.11
CA TYR A 36 -0.29 -55.61 -40.13
C TYR A 36 -0.19 -54.84 -41.45
N GLN A 37 -1.01 -53.81 -41.61
CA GLN A 37 -0.87 -52.87 -42.72
C GLN A 37 0.22 -51.82 -42.42
N PRO A 38 0.96 -51.34 -43.43
CA PRO A 38 1.96 -50.29 -43.24
C PRO A 38 1.27 -49.02 -42.72
N ILE A 39 1.69 -48.55 -41.55
CA ILE A 39 1.22 -47.29 -40.98
C ILE A 39 1.85 -46.15 -41.78
N ASP A 40 1.02 -45.25 -42.31
CA ASP A 40 1.47 -44.07 -43.06
C ASP A 40 2.50 -43.26 -42.25
N ALA A 41 3.56 -42.82 -42.95
CA ALA A 41 4.69 -42.14 -42.32
C ALA A 41 4.28 -40.82 -41.62
N GLU A 42 3.24 -40.16 -42.10
CA GLU A 42 2.70 -38.93 -41.50
C GLU A 42 1.99 -39.19 -40.17
N THR A 43 1.22 -40.29 -40.08
CA THR A 43 0.50 -40.71 -38.88
C THR A 43 1.46 -41.11 -37.78
N ARG A 44 2.57 -41.80 -38.14
CA ARG A 44 3.63 -42.19 -37.22
C ARG A 44 4.39 -40.99 -36.63
N ARG A 45 4.60 -39.92 -37.39
CA ARG A 45 5.34 -38.74 -36.89
C ARG A 45 4.57 -37.98 -35.82
N ASN A 46 3.25 -37.92 -35.96
CA ASN A 46 2.41 -37.03 -35.17
C ASN A 46 1.59 -37.75 -34.08
N CYS A 47 1.54 -39.09 -34.09
CA CYS A 47 0.71 -39.89 -33.19
C CYS A 47 -0.75 -39.40 -33.12
N ARG A 48 -1.29 -38.88 -34.23
CA ARG A 48 -2.66 -38.36 -34.30
C ARG A 48 -3.58 -39.38 -34.97
N PRO A 49 -4.78 -39.64 -34.43
CA PRO A 49 -5.76 -40.49 -35.09
C PRO A 49 -6.21 -39.85 -36.41
N ILE A 50 -6.51 -40.71 -37.40
CA ILE A 50 -7.15 -40.30 -38.65
C ILE A 50 -8.52 -39.71 -38.29
N GLY A 51 -8.72 -38.41 -38.52
CA GLY A 51 -9.92 -37.67 -38.13
C GLY A 51 -9.68 -36.46 -37.21
N GLY A 52 -8.45 -36.26 -36.73
CA GLY A 52 -8.11 -35.11 -35.88
C GLY A 52 -8.53 -35.27 -34.41
N PRO A 53 -8.16 -34.32 -33.52
CA PRO A 53 -8.57 -34.35 -32.13
C PRO A 53 -10.10 -34.19 -31.98
N PRO A 54 -10.72 -34.75 -30.92
CA PRO A 54 -12.12 -34.47 -30.59
C PRO A 54 -12.34 -32.96 -30.47
N LYS A 55 -13.48 -32.45 -30.96
CA LYS A 55 -13.84 -31.04 -30.76
C LYS A 55 -14.06 -30.81 -29.26
N ASP A 56 -13.25 -29.95 -28.65
CA ASP A 56 -13.43 -29.53 -27.27
C ASP A 56 -14.76 -28.77 -27.12
N ASN A 57 -15.60 -29.19 -26.17
CA ASN A 57 -16.87 -28.53 -25.83
C ASN A 57 -16.70 -27.37 -24.84
N LEU A 58 -15.47 -26.92 -24.61
CA LEU A 58 -15.14 -25.84 -23.68
C LEU A 58 -15.26 -24.50 -24.41
N THR A 59 -16.42 -23.86 -24.28
CA THR A 59 -16.59 -22.46 -24.69
C THR A 59 -15.91 -21.57 -23.65
N MET A 60 -14.81 -20.92 -24.02
CA MET A 60 -14.17 -19.91 -23.16
C MET A 60 -15.17 -18.78 -22.87
N CYS A 61 -15.34 -18.46 -21.59
CA CYS A 61 -16.27 -17.43 -21.10
C CYS A 61 -15.76 -16.02 -21.47
N GLY A 62 -15.89 -15.65 -22.74
CA GLY A 62 -15.54 -14.34 -23.27
C GLY A 62 -14.06 -13.94 -23.10
N PRO A 63 -13.69 -12.74 -23.57
CA PRO A 63 -12.39 -12.14 -23.25
C PRO A 63 -12.32 -11.82 -21.76
N PHE A 64 -11.17 -12.08 -21.13
CA PHE A 64 -10.92 -11.77 -19.73
C PHE A 64 -10.84 -10.26 -19.50
N ASP A 65 -11.56 -9.74 -18.51
CA ASP A 65 -11.46 -8.32 -18.12
C ASP A 65 -10.22 -8.09 -17.24
N HIS A 66 -9.30 -7.29 -17.74
CA HIS A 66 -8.05 -6.94 -17.06
C HIS A 66 -8.19 -5.74 -16.11
N ASN A 67 -9.39 -5.18 -15.95
CA ASN A 67 -9.61 -4.01 -15.11
C ASN A 67 -9.91 -4.42 -13.67
N THR A 68 -8.91 -4.29 -12.81
CA THR A 68 -9.10 -4.43 -11.36
C THR A 68 -9.65 -3.13 -10.78
N THR A 69 -10.32 -3.22 -9.63
CA THR A 69 -10.82 -2.05 -8.88
C THR A 69 -9.72 -1.04 -8.61
N HIS A 70 -8.53 -1.52 -8.22
CA HIS A 70 -7.35 -0.66 -8.01
C HIS A 70 -6.94 0.10 -9.28
N ARG A 71 -6.93 -0.57 -10.44
CA ARG A 71 -6.54 0.06 -11.72
C ARG A 71 -7.51 1.17 -12.11
N MET A 72 -8.81 0.98 -11.88
CA MET A 72 -9.82 1.99 -12.20
C MET A 72 -9.91 3.12 -11.16
N SER A 73 -9.62 2.84 -9.89
CA SER A 73 -9.70 3.85 -8.82
C SER A 73 -8.48 4.75 -8.71
N TYR A 74 -7.30 4.28 -9.14
CA TYR A 74 -6.04 5.00 -8.98
C TYR A 74 -5.39 5.28 -10.34
N GLU A 75 -6.12 5.95 -11.23
CA GLU A 75 -5.54 6.47 -12.46
C GLU A 75 -4.61 7.66 -12.15
N PRO A 76 -3.52 7.83 -12.92
CA PRO A 76 -2.64 8.98 -12.77
C PRO A 76 -3.44 10.26 -13.03
N LEU A 77 -3.46 11.16 -12.06
CA LEU A 77 -4.06 12.47 -12.22
C LEU A 77 -3.35 13.19 -13.39
N PRO A 78 -4.10 13.88 -14.26
CA PRO A 78 -3.51 14.66 -15.34
C PRO A 78 -2.54 15.66 -14.71
N CYS A 79 -1.37 15.84 -15.34
CA CYS A 79 -0.29 16.72 -14.88
C CYS A 79 -0.85 18.12 -14.55
N VAL A 80 -1.14 18.36 -13.28
CA VAL A 80 -1.61 19.66 -12.81
C VAL A 80 -0.39 20.57 -12.77
N GLU A 81 -0.39 21.59 -13.63
CA GLU A 81 0.64 22.63 -13.62
C GLU A 81 0.76 23.19 -12.19
N PRO A 82 1.99 23.31 -11.65
CA PRO A 82 2.18 23.85 -10.32
C PRO A 82 1.64 25.27 -10.25
N ALA A 83 0.97 25.60 -9.14
CA ALA A 83 0.44 26.94 -8.92
C ALA A 83 1.57 27.99 -9.08
N GLN A 84 1.27 29.06 -9.82
CA GLN A 84 2.23 30.14 -10.04
C GLN A 84 2.63 30.80 -8.72
N ARG A 85 3.90 31.17 -8.59
CA ARG A 85 4.41 31.88 -7.41
C ARG A 85 3.79 33.26 -7.30
N TYR A 86 3.17 33.55 -6.16
CA TYR A 86 2.64 34.87 -5.85
C TYR A 86 3.74 35.77 -5.29
N TYR A 87 3.92 36.95 -5.88
CA TYR A 87 4.79 38.01 -5.36
C TYR A 87 3.91 39.14 -4.79
N PRO A 88 4.18 39.61 -3.55
CA PRO A 88 3.47 40.76 -3.00
C PRO A 88 3.70 41.98 -3.88
N ARG A 89 2.64 42.78 -4.08
CA ARG A 89 2.76 44.06 -4.79
C ARG A 89 3.64 45.00 -3.98
N GLU A 90 4.63 45.60 -4.62
CA GLU A 90 5.42 46.68 -4.02
C GLU A 90 4.49 47.87 -3.74
N HIS A 91 4.15 48.06 -2.46
CA HIS A 91 3.41 49.23 -2.02
C HIS A 91 4.41 50.33 -1.67
N ASP A 92 4.98 50.94 -2.71
CA ASP A 92 5.87 52.10 -2.53
C ASP A 92 5.04 53.31 -2.09
N LEU A 93 4.91 53.44 -0.77
CA LEU A 93 4.29 54.59 -0.08
C LEU A 93 5.15 55.86 -0.15
N LYS A 94 6.33 55.78 -0.78
CA LYS A 94 7.20 56.94 -0.99
C LYS A 94 6.57 57.82 -2.06
N GLY A 95 6.09 59.00 -1.65
CA GLY A 95 5.52 59.98 -2.55
C GLY A 95 6.45 60.25 -3.74
N ARG A 96 5.89 60.29 -4.95
CA ARG A 96 6.59 60.62 -6.20
C ARG A 96 6.85 62.14 -6.25
N GLY A 97 7.70 62.64 -5.37
CA GLY A 97 8.02 64.06 -5.25
C GLY A 97 9.53 64.32 -5.31
N PRO A 98 9.94 65.53 -5.71
CA PRO A 98 11.33 65.94 -5.60
C PRO A 98 11.79 65.90 -4.14
N MET A 99 13.05 65.54 -3.91
CA MET A 99 13.66 65.58 -2.58
C MET A 99 13.70 67.03 -2.09
N GLN A 100 13.30 67.27 -0.84
CA GLN A 100 13.49 68.57 -0.18
C GLN A 100 14.99 68.87 -0.08
N ASP A 101 15.44 69.96 -0.71
CA ASP A 101 16.85 70.36 -0.81
C ASP A 101 17.24 71.44 0.23
N MET A 102 16.27 71.90 1.02
CA MET A 102 16.47 72.87 2.10
C MET A 102 17.13 72.22 3.31
N THR A 103 18.40 72.54 3.56
CA THR A 103 19.09 72.12 4.79
C THR A 103 18.70 73.00 5.97
N THR A 104 18.77 72.46 7.19
CA THR A 104 18.56 73.22 8.43
C THR A 104 19.47 74.45 8.51
N TYR A 105 20.72 74.32 8.04
CA TYR A 105 21.64 75.43 7.97
C TYR A 105 21.12 76.59 7.10
N ARG A 106 20.63 76.29 5.89
CA ARG A 106 20.10 77.31 4.97
C ARG A 106 18.81 77.94 5.48
N HIS A 107 17.99 77.15 6.18
CA HIS A 107 16.73 77.62 6.76
C HIS A 107 16.97 78.55 7.98
N ASP A 108 17.86 78.15 8.88
CA ASP A 108 17.98 78.78 10.20
C ASP A 108 18.96 79.96 10.21
N PHE A 109 20.08 79.83 9.48
CA PHE A 109 21.17 80.82 9.43
C PHE A 109 20.97 81.86 8.33
N THR A 110 19.81 82.51 8.35
CA THR A 110 19.51 83.68 7.52
C THR A 110 20.00 84.97 8.21
N PRO A 111 20.40 86.00 7.46
CA PRO A 111 20.83 87.28 8.03
C PRO A 111 19.71 87.88 8.88
N LYS A 112 19.92 87.97 10.21
CA LYS A 112 18.97 88.56 11.14
C LYS A 112 19.20 90.07 11.24
N PRO A 113 18.15 90.89 11.35
CA PRO A 113 18.31 92.33 11.56
C PRO A 113 19.03 92.57 12.89
N ILE A 114 20.13 93.32 12.84
CA ILE A 114 20.86 93.75 14.04
C ILE A 114 20.26 95.09 14.49
N GLN A 115 19.71 95.14 15.70
CA GLN A 115 19.29 96.41 16.30
C GLN A 115 20.53 97.17 16.78
N PRO A 116 20.63 98.48 16.53
CA PRO A 116 21.72 99.30 17.07
C PRO A 116 21.67 99.29 18.61
N VAL A 117 22.83 99.08 19.24
CA VAL A 117 22.95 99.07 20.70
C VAL A 117 22.70 100.48 21.24
N GLN A 118 21.80 100.60 22.21
CA GLN A 118 21.55 101.85 22.92
C GLN A 118 22.75 102.17 23.84
N PRO A 119 23.25 103.42 23.87
CA PRO A 119 24.36 103.79 24.75
C PRO A 119 23.94 103.70 26.23
N TYR A 120 24.72 102.95 27.02
CA TYR A 120 24.49 102.77 28.46
C TYR A 120 25.13 103.89 29.27
N LYS A 121 24.36 104.55 30.14
CA LYS A 121 24.84 105.46 31.18
C LYS A 121 24.74 104.77 32.54
N TYR A 122 25.81 104.79 33.33
CA TYR A 122 25.79 104.28 34.71
C TYR A 122 24.81 105.09 35.56
N VAL A 123 23.92 104.39 36.25
CA VAL A 123 23.06 104.97 37.29
C VAL A 123 23.71 104.63 38.62
N ASP A 124 24.05 105.64 39.41
CA ASP A 124 24.70 105.50 40.73
C ASP A 124 23.73 104.93 41.77
N THR A 125 23.35 103.66 41.65
CA THR A 125 22.50 102.94 42.61
C THR A 125 23.21 101.70 43.11
N ILE A 126 24.34 101.87 43.80
CA ILE A 126 24.91 100.81 44.63
C ILE A 126 24.23 100.89 46.00
N GLY A 127 23.05 100.28 46.10
CA GLY A 127 22.43 99.94 47.37
C GLY A 127 22.38 98.43 47.49
N LEU A 128 23.14 97.83 48.41
CA LEU A 128 22.99 96.41 48.74
C LEU A 128 21.59 96.21 49.35
N PRO A 129 20.77 95.25 48.90
CA PRO A 129 19.53 94.93 49.58
C PRO A 129 19.84 94.16 50.87
N ASP A 130 19.43 94.73 52.01
CA ASP A 130 19.69 94.29 53.38
C ASP A 130 19.18 92.88 53.76
N LYS A 131 18.59 92.10 52.84
CA LYS A 131 18.10 90.74 53.12
C LYS A 131 18.21 89.85 51.89
N CYS A 132 19.42 89.36 51.62
CA CYS A 132 19.59 88.21 50.73
C CYS A 132 18.90 87.01 51.38
N HIS A 133 17.78 86.57 50.82
CA HIS A 133 17.16 85.30 51.20
C HIS A 133 18.18 84.18 50.99
N PRO A 134 18.30 83.21 51.92
CA PRO A 134 19.19 82.08 51.72
C PRO A 134 18.81 81.35 50.43
N MET A 135 19.79 81.08 49.57
CA MET A 135 19.60 80.29 48.36
C MET A 135 19.06 78.91 48.76
N SER A 136 17.90 78.51 48.21
CA SER A 136 17.34 77.18 48.46
C SER A 136 18.38 76.13 48.05
N GLY A 137 18.84 75.35 49.02
CA GLY A 137 19.85 74.29 48.84
C GLY A 137 19.27 72.98 48.31
N ASP A 138 18.04 73.01 47.81
CA ASP A 138 17.35 71.83 47.29
C ASP A 138 17.74 71.61 45.84
N THR A 139 18.48 70.53 45.59
CA THR A 139 18.81 70.12 44.24
C THR A 139 17.62 69.40 43.61
N THR A 140 17.52 69.45 42.29
CA THR A 140 16.52 68.69 41.51
C THR A 140 16.52 67.22 41.90
N TYR A 141 17.69 66.64 42.13
CA TYR A 141 17.86 65.27 42.60
C TYR A 141 17.15 65.00 43.94
N ARG A 142 17.30 65.89 44.93
CA ARG A 142 16.65 65.74 46.26
C ARG A 142 15.13 65.84 46.18
N LEU A 143 14.61 66.66 45.26
CA LEU A 143 13.18 66.84 45.06
C LEU A 143 12.55 65.72 44.22
N SER A 144 13.30 65.14 43.27
CA SER A 144 12.79 64.12 42.35
C SER A 144 12.90 62.68 42.86
N PHE A 145 13.86 62.38 43.72
CA PHE A 145 14.12 61.02 44.22
C PHE A 145 13.87 60.90 45.72
N THR A 146 12.62 61.10 46.14
CA THR A 146 12.19 60.82 47.50
C THR A 146 11.82 59.35 47.66
N PRO A 147 11.98 58.76 48.87
CA PRO A 147 11.54 57.39 49.10
C PRO A 147 10.04 57.29 48.86
N ILE A 148 9.65 56.37 47.99
CA ILE A 148 8.25 56.15 47.64
C ILE A 148 7.53 55.51 48.84
N ASP A 149 6.36 56.04 49.18
CA ASP A 149 5.52 55.45 50.21
C ASP A 149 4.89 54.15 49.69
N TYR A 150 5.36 53.01 50.19
CA TYR A 150 4.85 51.71 49.76
C TYR A 150 3.40 51.44 50.21
N SER A 151 2.82 52.28 51.08
CA SER A 151 1.41 52.16 51.46
C SER A 151 0.44 52.62 50.35
N CYS A 152 0.91 53.45 49.40
CA CYS A 152 0.10 53.94 48.29
C CYS A 152 0.27 53.13 46.99
N ILE A 153 1.08 52.06 47.02
CA ILE A 153 1.28 51.15 45.88
C ILE A 153 0.54 49.83 46.14
N ASP A 154 -0.42 49.51 45.26
CA ASP A 154 -1.05 48.20 45.27
C ASP A 154 -0.04 47.11 44.94
N LYS A 155 0.00 46.06 45.77
CA LYS A 155 0.83 44.88 45.50
C LYS A 155 0.36 44.21 44.20
N PRO A 156 1.27 43.83 43.29
CA PRO A 156 0.91 43.15 42.06
C PRO A 156 0.16 41.85 42.37
N HIS A 157 -0.99 41.65 41.72
CA HIS A 157 -1.79 40.44 41.90
C HIS A 157 -1.11 39.23 41.23
N SER A 158 -1.11 38.08 41.91
CA SER A 158 -0.55 36.84 41.38
C SER A 158 -1.56 36.14 40.48
N TYR A 159 -1.20 35.94 39.21
CA TYR A 159 -1.98 35.12 38.27
C TYR A 159 -1.62 33.63 38.32
N ARG A 160 -0.86 33.19 39.35
CA ARG A 160 -0.51 31.78 39.50
C ARG A 160 -1.80 30.97 39.72
N PRO A 161 -2.06 29.94 38.91
CA PRO A 161 -3.24 29.09 39.11
C PRO A 161 -3.21 28.50 40.52
N SER A 162 -4.38 28.42 41.16
CA SER A 162 -4.50 27.80 42.47
C SER A 162 -4.03 26.34 42.38
N GLN A 163 -3.04 25.98 43.18
CA GLN A 163 -2.61 24.58 43.35
C GLN A 163 -3.59 23.85 44.29
N GLN A 164 -4.89 23.94 44.01
CA GLN A 164 -5.91 23.20 44.73
C GLN A 164 -6.09 21.85 44.02
N TRP A 165 -5.86 20.77 44.76
CA TRP A 165 -6.11 19.42 44.25
C TRP A 165 -7.62 19.21 44.13
N VAL A 166 -8.07 18.80 42.94
CA VAL A 166 -9.47 18.45 42.67
C VAL A 166 -9.55 16.94 42.46
N PRO A 167 -10.32 16.20 43.28
CA PRO A 167 -10.49 14.76 43.08
C PRO A 167 -11.14 14.49 41.71
N PRO A 168 -10.73 13.44 40.98
CA PRO A 168 -11.41 13.02 39.75
C PRO A 168 -12.86 12.60 40.05
N SER A 169 -13.78 12.95 39.16
CA SER A 169 -15.21 12.63 39.30
C SER A 169 -15.53 11.14 39.17
N GLN A 170 -14.65 10.39 38.49
CA GLN A 170 -14.81 8.96 38.28
C GLN A 170 -13.88 8.17 39.21
N PRO A 171 -14.36 7.04 39.77
CA PRO A 171 -13.52 6.18 40.57
C PRO A 171 -12.42 5.55 39.70
N PHE A 172 -11.24 5.34 40.29
CA PHE A 172 -10.16 4.62 39.63
C PHE A 172 -10.57 3.15 39.37
N PRO A 173 -10.48 2.63 38.13
CA PRO A 173 -10.83 1.25 37.83
C PRO A 173 -9.85 0.32 38.57
N ARG A 174 -10.39 -0.52 39.47
CA ARG A 174 -9.61 -1.46 40.29
C ARG A 174 -9.49 -2.86 39.69
N GLU A 175 -10.05 -3.06 38.50
CA GLU A 175 -10.05 -4.36 37.83
C GLU A 175 -8.70 -4.59 37.15
N THR A 176 -7.98 -5.61 37.60
CA THR A 176 -6.75 -6.06 36.94
C THR A 176 -7.08 -7.14 35.92
N THR A 177 -6.25 -7.28 34.89
CA THR A 177 -6.38 -8.35 33.88
C THR A 177 -6.41 -9.73 34.52
N TYR A 178 -5.70 -9.92 35.63
CA TYR A 178 -5.72 -11.17 36.39
C TYR A 178 -7.11 -11.44 36.98
N ASN A 179 -7.71 -10.44 37.64
CA ASN A 179 -9.02 -10.59 38.26
C ASN A 179 -10.11 -10.90 37.23
N THR A 180 -10.04 -10.34 36.02
CA THR A 180 -11.05 -10.57 34.97
C THR A 180 -10.82 -11.87 34.18
N SER A 181 -9.57 -12.32 34.04
CA SER A 181 -9.23 -13.48 33.19
C SER A 181 -9.31 -14.82 33.93
N TYR A 182 -9.10 -14.84 35.23
CA TYR A 182 -9.03 -16.08 36.03
C TYR A 182 -10.23 -16.20 36.98
N MET A 183 -11.43 -16.26 36.41
CA MET A 183 -12.64 -16.57 37.20
C MET A 183 -12.74 -18.08 37.47
N PRO A 184 -13.23 -18.50 38.65
CA PRO A 184 -13.41 -19.91 38.95
C PRO A 184 -14.39 -20.54 37.95
N VAL A 185 -13.88 -21.43 37.10
CA VAL A 185 -14.71 -22.24 36.21
C VAL A 185 -15.22 -23.41 37.01
N GLU A 186 -16.55 -23.56 37.11
CA GLU A 186 -17.15 -24.72 37.76
C GLU A 186 -16.72 -26.00 37.01
N PRO A 187 -16.21 -27.02 37.72
CA PRO A 187 -15.78 -28.25 37.07
C PRO A 187 -16.98 -28.94 36.42
N LEU A 188 -16.81 -29.41 35.19
CA LEU A 188 -17.84 -30.14 34.46
C LEU A 188 -18.27 -31.38 35.26
N THR A 189 -19.50 -31.35 35.79
CA THR A 189 -20.03 -32.36 36.74
C THR A 189 -20.33 -33.71 36.10
N LYS A 190 -20.13 -33.88 34.79
CA LYS A 190 -20.44 -35.11 34.06
C LYS A 190 -19.22 -35.60 33.28
N PRO A 191 -18.77 -36.86 33.46
CA PRO A 191 -17.71 -37.43 32.64
C PRO A 191 -18.20 -37.53 31.19
N ILE A 192 -17.38 -37.02 30.25
CA ILE A 192 -17.61 -37.14 28.81
C ILE A 192 -17.59 -38.64 28.47
N PRO A 193 -18.65 -39.21 27.82
CA PRO A 193 -18.69 -40.63 27.52
C PRO A 193 -17.59 -40.98 26.51
N LYS A 194 -16.66 -41.85 26.92
CA LYS A 194 -15.60 -42.37 26.04
C LYS A 194 -16.20 -43.45 25.12
N CYS A 195 -16.48 -43.09 23.87
CA CYS A 195 -16.85 -44.09 22.85
C CYS A 195 -15.58 -44.84 22.43
N LYS A 196 -15.41 -46.08 22.89
CA LYS A 196 -14.33 -46.95 22.40
C LYS A 196 -14.83 -47.60 21.10
N PRO A 197 -14.16 -47.43 19.95
CA PRO A 197 -14.57 -48.11 18.72
C PRO A 197 -14.42 -49.62 18.91
N CYS A 198 -15.51 -50.36 18.74
CA CYS A 198 -15.46 -51.82 18.69
C CYS A 198 -14.99 -52.26 17.29
N TRP A 199 -14.10 -53.25 17.24
CA TRP A 199 -13.62 -53.78 15.97
C TRP A 199 -14.74 -54.55 15.26
N VAL A 200 -14.92 -54.29 13.95
CA VAL A 200 -15.90 -54.97 13.10
C VAL A 200 -15.16 -55.79 12.06
N ARG A 201 -15.55 -57.06 11.89
CA ARG A 201 -14.95 -57.95 10.89
C ARG A 201 -15.25 -57.45 9.46
N PRO A 202 -14.26 -57.39 8.55
CA PRO A 202 -14.49 -57.04 7.15
C PRO A 202 -15.47 -58.00 6.47
N SER A 203 -16.40 -57.47 5.67
CA SER A 203 -17.41 -58.24 4.96
C SER A 203 -16.90 -58.90 3.67
N VAL A 204 -15.72 -58.51 3.20
CA VAL A 204 -15.13 -59.02 1.95
C VAL A 204 -14.07 -60.08 2.28
N PRO A 205 -14.18 -61.29 1.72
CA PRO A 205 -13.16 -62.32 1.92
C PRO A 205 -11.85 -61.90 1.25
N MET A 206 -10.73 -62.20 1.91
CA MET A 206 -9.40 -62.00 1.34
C MET A 206 -9.26 -62.85 0.07
N GLU A 207 -8.85 -62.25 -1.04
CA GLU A 207 -8.68 -62.95 -2.31
C GLU A 207 -7.48 -63.90 -2.24
N THR A 208 -7.69 -65.17 -2.57
CA THR A 208 -6.70 -66.25 -2.41
C THR A 208 -6.05 -66.70 -3.72
N ARG A 209 -6.36 -66.04 -4.84
CA ARG A 209 -5.78 -66.37 -6.15
C ARG A 209 -4.34 -65.89 -6.21
N THR A 210 -3.44 -66.82 -6.50
CA THR A 210 -2.04 -66.53 -6.78
C THR A 210 -1.74 -66.86 -8.23
N THR A 211 -0.74 -66.22 -8.82
CA THR A 211 -0.40 -66.32 -10.25
C THR A 211 0.09 -67.71 -10.70
N TYR A 212 0.17 -68.70 -9.80
CA TYR A 212 0.65 -70.05 -10.09
C TYR A 212 -0.48 -71.07 -10.37
N THR A 213 -1.75 -70.66 -10.25
CA THR A 213 -2.92 -71.53 -10.39
C THR A 213 -3.88 -71.11 -11.52
N GLU A 214 -3.37 -70.44 -12.56
CA GLU A 214 -4.08 -70.25 -13.84
C GLU A 214 -3.81 -71.41 -14.81
#